data_AF-A0A848D2P8-F1
#
_entry.id   AF-A0A848D2P8-F1
#
_cell.length_a   1.000
_cell.length_b   1.000
_cell.length_c   1.000
_cell.angle_alpha   90.00
_cell.angle_beta   90.00
_cell.angle_gamma   90.00
#
_symmetry.space_group_name_H-M   'P 1'
#
loop_
_entity.id
_entity.type
_entity.pdbx_description
1 polymer ?
#
loop_
_entity_poly.entity_id
_entity_poly.type
_entity_poly.pdbx_seq_one_letter_code
_entity_poly.pdbx_strand_id
1 'polypeptide(L)'
;MIFRLLLAEGMKLKRICLWLPLISAIILNVVIAGEWYLYFRQGPGGVYAGFSVMFLFLSFILLLSITLLTSIISSTEHDTGSWKQLCALPISRMYIYFSKTILVIFLHFLTIVFILLGIVLLWIFYTSEPIPWGFMIKQLIYCYLASLPVLAIQQWLSTQLQNQAIPIAFGVMGAMSSLFLARTESNVVHMLPWAYAPLSTPLLDEHMQWVCMGVISGIALIIAGALHFARSEVQ
;
A
#
# COMPACT_ATOMS: atom_id res chain seq x y z
N MET A 1 -12.16 23.85 0.47
CA MET A 1 -13.11 22.97 -0.24
C MET A 1 -12.74 21.49 -0.08
N ILE A 2 -11.52 21.07 -0.43
CA ILE A 2 -11.09 19.67 -0.32
C ILE A 2 -11.16 19.08 1.10
N PHE A 3 -10.86 19.88 2.14
CA PHE A 3 -10.95 19.43 3.53
C PHE A 3 -12.37 19.00 3.94
N ARG A 4 -13.40 19.74 3.52
CA ARG A 4 -14.81 19.37 3.77
C ARG A 4 -15.17 18.08 3.04
N LEU A 5 -14.60 17.88 1.86
CA LEU A 5 -14.79 16.69 1.04
C LEU A 5 -14.11 15.47 1.67
N LEU A 6 -12.91 15.64 2.24
CA LEU A 6 -12.22 14.61 3.01
C LEU A 6 -13.00 14.20 4.25
N LEU A 7 -13.58 15.16 4.99
CA LEU A 7 -14.43 14.85 6.14
C LEU A 7 -15.70 14.09 5.71
N ALA A 8 -16.33 14.52 4.63
CA ALA A 8 -17.51 13.84 4.09
C ALA A 8 -17.19 12.41 3.65
N GLU A 9 -16.09 12.20 2.92
CA GLU A 9 -15.61 10.88 2.53
C GLU A 9 -15.20 10.04 3.76
N GLY A 10 -14.59 10.66 4.77
CA GLY A 10 -14.23 10.02 6.03
C GLY A 10 -15.45 9.47 6.78
N MET A 11 -16.57 10.21 6.77
CA MET A 11 -17.83 9.75 7.38
C MET A 11 -18.47 8.58 6.62
N LYS A 12 -18.18 8.41 5.32
CA LYS A 12 -18.67 7.29 4.51
C LYS A 12 -17.84 6.02 4.68
N LEU A 13 -16.67 6.10 5.32
CA LEU A 13 -15.79 4.94 5.47
C LEU A 13 -16.51 3.82 6.22
N LYS A 14 -16.62 2.66 5.55
CA LYS A 14 -17.03 1.42 6.21
C LYS A 14 -16.05 1.16 7.35
N ARG A 15 -16.55 0.71 8.52
CA ARG A 15 -15.68 0.40 9.68
C ARG A 15 -14.52 -0.51 9.33
N ILE A 16 -14.73 -1.46 8.40
CA ILE A 16 -13.69 -2.38 7.93
C ILE A 16 -12.46 -1.65 7.36
N CYS A 17 -12.61 -0.49 6.72
CA CYS A 17 -11.48 0.31 6.21
C CYS A 17 -10.58 0.82 7.32
N LEU A 18 -11.12 1.07 8.52
CA LEU A 18 -10.35 1.51 9.69
C LEU A 18 -9.64 0.34 10.37
N TRP A 19 -10.23 -0.85 10.32
CA TRP A 19 -9.63 -2.07 10.86
C TRP A 19 -8.57 -2.67 9.94
N LEU A 20 -8.67 -2.45 8.62
CA LEU A 20 -7.80 -3.07 7.63
C LEU A 20 -6.30 -2.75 7.85
N PRO A 21 -5.87 -1.50 8.09
CA PRO A 21 -4.48 -1.19 8.42
C PRO A 21 -3.96 -1.99 9.62
N LEU A 22 -4.79 -2.12 10.67
CA LEU A 22 -4.44 -2.86 11.87
C LEU A 22 -4.36 -4.37 11.60
N ILE A 23 -5.32 -4.93 10.87
CA ILE A 23 -5.35 -6.35 10.50
C ILE A 23 -4.12 -6.70 9.66
N SER A 24 -3.81 -5.90 8.63
CA SER A 24 -2.63 -6.08 7.79
C SER A 24 -1.34 -6.02 8.60
N ALA A 25 -1.25 -5.08 9.55
CA ALA A 25 -0.11 -4.99 10.46
C ALA A 25 0.02 -6.22 11.37
N ILE A 26 -1.09 -6.68 11.96
CA ILE A 26 -1.10 -7.88 12.81
C ILE A 26 -0.65 -9.11 12.02
N ILE A 27 -1.19 -9.31 10.82
CA ILE A 27 -0.82 -10.45 9.96
C ILE A 27 0.69 -10.46 9.70
N LEU A 28 1.25 -9.33 9.27
CA LEU A 28 2.69 -9.24 8.99
C LEU A 28 3.53 -9.48 10.25
N ASN A 29 3.15 -8.87 11.38
CA ASN A 29 3.88 -9.04 12.64
C ASN A 29 3.81 -10.47 13.16
N VAL A 30 2.69 -11.18 13.00
CA VAL A 30 2.58 -12.60 13.36
C VAL A 30 3.50 -13.46 12.49
N VAL A 31 3.58 -13.18 11.18
CA VAL A 31 4.52 -13.87 10.29
C VAL A 31 5.97 -13.63 10.73
N ILE A 32 6.34 -12.38 11.02
CA ILE A 32 7.68 -12.03 11.51
C ILE A 32 7.97 -12.70 12.86
N ALA A 33 7.02 -12.70 13.78
CA ALA A 33 7.16 -13.33 15.10
C ALA A 33 7.31 -14.86 14.99
N GLY A 34 6.54 -15.51 14.12
CA GLY A 34 6.65 -16.95 13.87
C GLY A 34 8.01 -17.33 13.31
N GLU A 35 8.51 -16.56 12.35
CA GLU A 35 9.84 -16.76 11.77
C GLU A 35 10.95 -16.49 12.79
N TRP A 36 10.86 -15.42 13.58
CA TRP A 36 11.77 -15.23 14.70
C TRP A 36 11.73 -16.41 15.67
N TYR A 37 10.55 -16.88 16.10
CA TYR A 37 10.46 -18.03 17.00
C TYR A 37 11.13 -19.30 16.44
N LEU A 38 10.96 -19.57 15.14
CA LEU A 38 11.52 -20.75 14.48
C LEU A 38 13.04 -20.63 14.24
N TYR A 39 13.53 -19.45 13.84
CA TYR A 39 14.93 -19.26 13.41
C TYR A 39 15.87 -18.68 14.48
N PHE A 40 15.34 -18.10 15.57
CA PHE A 40 16.11 -17.51 16.69
C PHE A 40 17.00 -18.53 17.42
N ARG A 41 16.77 -19.84 17.22
CA ARG A 41 17.56 -20.88 17.88
C ARG A 41 18.75 -21.43 17.09
N GLN A 42 18.84 -21.26 15.76
CA GLN A 42 19.78 -22.08 14.96
C GLN A 42 20.42 -21.43 13.71
N GLY A 43 20.11 -20.16 13.37
CA GLY A 43 20.61 -19.53 12.13
C GLY A 43 21.86 -18.63 12.30
N PRO A 44 22.78 -18.58 11.31
CA PRO A 44 23.99 -17.73 11.36
C PRO A 44 23.72 -16.22 11.33
N GLY A 45 22.49 -15.78 11.03
CA GLY A 45 22.10 -14.36 10.96
C GLY A 45 21.59 -13.73 12.26
N GLY A 46 21.44 -14.51 13.33
CA GLY A 46 20.98 -14.03 14.65
C GLY A 46 19.64 -13.31 14.62
N VAL A 47 19.47 -12.31 15.48
CA VAL A 47 18.22 -11.52 15.63
C VAL A 47 17.85 -10.77 14.34
N TYR A 48 18.84 -10.43 13.52
CA TYR A 48 18.65 -9.66 12.28
C TYR A 48 18.09 -10.50 11.13
N ALA A 49 18.09 -11.84 11.22
CA ALA A 49 17.59 -12.72 10.17
C ALA A 49 16.10 -12.46 9.82
N GLY A 50 15.28 -12.06 10.81
CA GLY A 50 13.87 -11.73 10.59
C GLY A 50 13.66 -10.48 9.72
N PHE A 51 14.65 -9.61 9.56
CA PHE A 51 14.55 -8.47 8.64
C PHE A 51 14.49 -8.89 7.17
N SER A 52 15.11 -10.01 6.81
CA SER A 52 15.02 -10.57 5.45
C SER A 52 13.61 -11.09 5.12
N VAL A 53 12.88 -11.57 6.13
CA VAL A 53 11.49 -12.00 5.99
C VAL A 53 10.54 -10.80 5.98
N MET A 54 10.77 -9.84 6.89
CA MET A 54 10.07 -8.55 6.87
C MET A 54 10.15 -7.93 5.48
N PHE A 55 11.34 -7.93 4.87
CA PHE A 55 11.57 -7.45 3.52
C PHE A 55 10.64 -8.11 2.48
N LEU A 56 10.56 -9.43 2.47
CA LEU A 56 9.81 -10.17 1.46
C LEU A 56 8.29 -9.96 1.59
N PHE A 57 7.76 -10.02 2.81
CA PHE A 57 6.31 -9.98 3.03
C PHE A 57 5.76 -8.56 3.19
N LEU A 58 6.59 -7.57 3.49
CA LEU A 58 6.15 -6.18 3.64
C LEU A 58 5.54 -5.64 2.34
N SER A 59 6.21 -5.83 1.20
CA SER A 59 5.71 -5.39 -0.11
C SER A 59 4.37 -6.04 -0.43
N PHE A 60 4.27 -7.36 -0.26
CA PHE A 60 3.04 -8.12 -0.49
C PHE A 60 1.87 -7.59 0.36
N ILE A 61 2.08 -7.44 1.67
CA ILE A 61 1.02 -6.97 2.59
C ILE A 61 0.61 -5.54 2.23
N LEU A 62 1.57 -4.63 1.98
CA LEU A 62 1.26 -3.25 1.63
C LEU A 62 0.48 -3.13 0.31
N LEU A 63 0.89 -3.88 -0.73
CA LEU A 63 0.21 -3.89 -2.03
C LEU A 63 -1.21 -4.50 -1.94
N LEU A 64 -1.38 -5.52 -1.12
CA LEU A 64 -2.69 -6.12 -0.86
C LEU A 64 -3.58 -5.18 -0.04
N SER A 65 -3.04 -4.51 0.99
CA SER A 65 -3.76 -3.49 1.75
C SER A 65 -4.26 -2.36 0.86
N ILE A 66 -3.40 -1.85 -0.04
CA ILE A 66 -3.79 -0.86 -1.04
C ILE A 66 -4.97 -1.36 -1.87
N THR A 67 -4.87 -2.56 -2.44
CA THR A 67 -5.90 -3.15 -3.32
C THR A 67 -7.26 -3.23 -2.62
N LEU A 68 -7.27 -3.68 -1.37
CA LEU A 68 -8.51 -3.79 -0.62
C LEU A 68 -9.06 -2.41 -0.21
N LEU A 69 -8.20 -1.49 0.22
CA LEU A 69 -8.62 -0.14 0.61
C LEU A 69 -9.26 0.61 -0.56
N THR A 70 -8.59 0.66 -1.71
CA THR A 70 -9.10 1.35 -2.91
C THR A 70 -10.41 0.75 -3.38
N SER A 71 -10.52 -0.59 -3.34
CA SER A 71 -11.72 -1.29 -3.77
C SER A 71 -12.90 -1.05 -2.82
N ILE A 72 -12.71 -1.19 -1.50
CA ILE A 72 -13.81 -0.99 -0.53
C ILE A 72 -14.29 0.47 -0.51
N ILE A 73 -13.36 1.44 -0.62
CA ILE A 73 -13.66 2.88 -0.66
C ILE A 73 -14.36 3.30 -1.96
N SER A 74 -14.15 2.57 -3.05
CA SER A 74 -14.86 2.82 -4.31
C SER A 74 -16.16 2.01 -4.42
N SER A 75 -16.24 0.85 -3.76
CA SER A 75 -17.43 0.00 -3.75
C SER A 75 -18.62 0.74 -3.16
N THR A 76 -18.42 1.57 -2.15
CA THR A 76 -19.49 2.31 -1.49
C THR A 76 -20.37 3.08 -2.48
N GLU A 77 -19.78 3.72 -3.47
CA GLU A 77 -20.50 4.49 -4.48
C GLU A 77 -21.07 3.62 -5.61
N HIS A 78 -20.41 2.52 -5.96
CA HIS A 78 -20.93 1.57 -6.95
C HIS A 78 -22.14 0.81 -6.40
N ASP A 79 -22.06 0.32 -5.17
CA ASP A 79 -23.10 -0.44 -4.47
C ASP A 79 -24.37 0.43 -4.27
N THR A 80 -24.21 1.72 -4.04
CA THR A 80 -25.32 2.67 -3.78
C THR A 80 -25.80 3.41 -5.03
N GLY A 81 -25.14 3.22 -6.19
CA GLY A 81 -25.42 3.98 -7.40
C GLY A 81 -25.20 5.50 -7.26
N SER A 82 -24.46 5.93 -6.23
CA SER A 82 -24.33 7.34 -5.85
C SER A 82 -23.38 8.14 -6.74
N TRP A 83 -22.63 7.48 -7.64
CA TRP A 83 -21.68 8.12 -8.57
C TRP A 83 -22.32 9.24 -9.41
N LYS A 84 -23.56 9.04 -9.89
CA LYS A 84 -24.30 10.05 -10.66
C LYS A 84 -24.64 11.28 -9.84
N GLN A 85 -25.12 11.08 -8.61
CA GLN A 85 -25.44 12.17 -7.69
C GLN A 85 -24.17 12.94 -7.29
N LEU A 86 -23.09 12.22 -7.02
CA LEU A 86 -21.79 12.79 -6.67
C LEU A 86 -21.22 13.66 -7.79
N CYS A 87 -21.39 13.23 -9.05
CA CYS A 87 -20.93 13.96 -10.23
C CYS A 87 -21.86 15.11 -10.66
N ALA A 88 -23.09 15.16 -10.14
CA ALA A 88 -24.03 16.26 -10.36
C ALA A 88 -23.80 17.43 -9.39
N LEU A 89 -23.04 17.22 -8.31
CA LEU A 89 -22.66 18.29 -7.40
C LEU A 89 -21.79 19.33 -8.15
N PRO A 90 -21.88 20.63 -7.78
CA PRO A 90 -21.08 21.70 -8.39
C PRO A 90 -19.62 21.68 -7.89
N ILE A 91 -18.99 20.52 -7.99
CA ILE A 91 -17.63 20.25 -7.51
C ILE A 91 -16.87 19.60 -8.66
N SER A 92 -15.62 20.01 -8.89
CA SER A 92 -14.79 19.35 -9.90
C SER A 92 -14.59 17.87 -9.57
N ARG A 93 -14.81 17.01 -10.56
CA ARG A 93 -14.61 15.56 -10.48
C ARG A 93 -13.18 15.19 -10.08
N MET A 94 -12.19 16.02 -10.41
CA MET A 94 -10.82 15.81 -9.96
C MET A 94 -10.70 15.90 -8.43
N TYR A 95 -11.39 16.83 -7.77
CA TYR A 95 -11.34 16.96 -6.32
C TYR A 95 -11.94 15.75 -5.60
N ILE A 96 -12.96 15.12 -6.19
CA ILE A 96 -13.54 13.87 -5.70
C ILE A 96 -12.53 12.73 -5.80
N TYR A 97 -11.84 12.61 -6.94
CA TYR A 97 -10.80 11.60 -7.11
C TYR A 97 -9.64 11.80 -6.12
N PHE A 98 -9.16 13.05 -5.98
CA PHE A 98 -8.08 13.38 -5.06
C PHE A 98 -8.47 13.15 -3.60
N SER A 99 -9.70 13.46 -3.18
CA SER A 99 -10.10 13.22 -1.79
C SER A 99 -10.07 11.74 -1.43
N LYS A 100 -10.58 10.86 -2.32
CA LYS A 100 -10.51 9.41 -2.12
C LYS A 100 -9.06 8.92 -2.09
N THR A 101 -8.25 9.40 -3.02
CA THR A 101 -6.82 9.04 -3.09
C THR A 101 -6.08 9.45 -1.80
N ILE A 102 -6.31 10.66 -1.28
CA ILE A 102 -5.69 11.14 -0.04
C ILE A 102 -6.11 10.28 1.15
N LEU A 103 -7.38 9.86 1.23
CA LEU A 103 -7.83 8.95 2.29
C LEU A 103 -7.13 7.59 2.21
N VAL A 104 -6.99 7.01 1.02
CA VAL A 104 -6.24 5.76 0.83
C VAL A 104 -4.78 5.94 1.24
N ILE A 105 -4.12 7.03 0.82
CA ILE A 105 -2.73 7.37 1.19
C ILE A 105 -2.58 7.47 2.71
N PHE A 106 -3.56 8.08 3.40
CA PHE A 106 -3.56 8.20 4.85
C PHE A 106 -3.77 6.86 5.57
N LEU A 107 -4.75 6.05 5.13
CA LEU A 107 -4.98 4.72 5.70
C LEU A 107 -3.79 3.79 5.45
N HIS A 108 -3.17 3.90 4.28
CA HIS A 108 -1.94 3.18 3.94
C HIS A 108 -0.76 3.59 4.84
N PHE A 109 -0.67 4.88 5.17
CA PHE A 109 0.31 5.37 6.13
C PHE A 109 0.06 4.81 7.54
N LEU A 110 -1.20 4.70 7.98
CA LEU A 110 -1.51 4.04 9.24
C LEU A 110 -1.08 2.57 9.26
N THR A 111 -1.13 1.87 8.11
CA THR A 111 -0.65 0.48 8.00
C THR A 111 0.82 0.38 8.39
N ILE A 112 1.68 1.24 7.85
CA ILE A 112 3.12 1.21 8.20
C ILE A 112 3.38 1.65 9.64
N VAL A 113 2.59 2.56 10.19
CA VAL A 113 2.69 2.96 11.60
C VAL A 113 2.37 1.78 12.51
N PHE A 114 1.29 1.05 12.25
CA PHE A 114 0.94 -0.13 13.04
C PHE A 114 1.95 -1.26 12.86
N ILE A 115 2.51 -1.44 11.66
CA ILE A 115 3.61 -2.40 11.44
C ILE A 115 4.83 -2.02 12.29
N LEU A 116 5.23 -0.75 12.30
CA LEU A 116 6.36 -0.26 13.09
C LEU A 116 6.12 -0.49 14.59
N LEU A 117 4.93 -0.18 15.10
CA LEU A 117 4.60 -0.40 16.50
C LEU A 117 4.67 -1.89 16.86
N GLY A 118 4.12 -2.76 16.01
CA GLY A 118 4.17 -4.21 16.21
C GLY A 118 5.60 -4.76 16.21
N ILE A 119 6.45 -4.33 15.28
CA ILE A 119 7.81 -4.88 15.17
C ILE A 119 8.71 -4.38 16.31
N VAL A 120 8.52 -3.14 16.76
CA VAL A 120 9.19 -2.59 17.95
C VAL A 120 8.79 -3.38 19.20
N LEU A 121 7.50 -3.68 19.35
CA LEU A 121 7.00 -4.49 20.45
C LEU A 121 7.66 -5.89 20.44
N LEU A 122 7.66 -6.56 19.28
CA LEU A 122 8.29 -7.87 19.14
C LEU A 122 9.79 -7.81 19.42
N TRP A 123 10.50 -6.79 18.94
CA TRP A 123 11.93 -6.61 19.18
C TRP A 123 12.25 -6.53 20.68
N ILE A 124 11.51 -5.70 21.43
CA ILE A 124 11.71 -5.53 22.88
C ILE A 124 11.47 -6.85 23.65
N PHE A 125 10.52 -7.67 23.20
CA PHE A 125 10.23 -8.96 23.84
C PHE A 125 11.24 -10.07 23.50
N TYR A 126 11.80 -10.06 22.29
CA TYR A 126 12.65 -11.15 21.79
C TYR A 126 14.15 -10.90 21.94
N THR A 127 14.59 -9.64 22.05
CA THR A 127 16.02 -9.32 22.14
C THR A 127 16.32 -8.18 23.11
N SER A 128 17.54 -8.17 23.63
CA SER A 128 18.09 -7.05 24.42
C SER A 128 18.99 -6.13 23.60
N GLU A 129 19.16 -6.41 22.31
CA GLU A 129 19.92 -5.57 21.37
C GLU A 129 19.25 -4.20 21.16
N PRO A 130 20.03 -3.13 20.90
CA PRO A 130 19.47 -1.82 20.63
C PRO A 130 18.58 -1.86 19.38
N ILE A 131 17.42 -1.21 19.45
CA ILE A 131 16.47 -1.16 18.34
C ILE A 131 17.12 -0.45 17.13
N PRO A 132 17.19 -1.09 15.95
CA PRO A 132 17.77 -0.50 14.75
C PRO A 132 16.76 0.44 14.08
N TRP A 133 16.43 1.55 14.75
CA TRP A 133 15.44 2.54 14.31
C TRP A 133 15.66 3.03 12.88
N GLY A 134 16.91 3.34 12.54
CA GLY A 134 17.27 3.84 11.22
C GLY A 134 16.91 2.86 10.12
N PHE A 135 17.11 1.55 10.34
CA PHE A 135 16.75 0.53 9.37
C PHE A 135 15.25 0.31 9.30
N MET A 136 14.59 0.08 10.46
CA MET A 136 13.15 -0.20 10.53
C MET A 136 12.30 0.91 9.89
N ILE A 137 12.62 2.18 10.20
CA ILE A 137 11.88 3.33 9.68
C ILE A 137 12.12 3.50 8.18
N LYS A 138 13.38 3.42 7.73
CA LYS A 138 13.72 3.55 6.29
C LYS A 138 13.05 2.47 5.47
N GLN A 139 13.09 1.20 5.92
CA GLN A 139 12.43 0.08 5.24
C GLN A 139 10.96 0.36 4.97
N LEU A 140 10.24 0.82 5.99
CA LEU A 140 8.80 1.06 5.91
C LEU A 140 8.47 2.27 5.03
N ILE A 141 9.20 3.39 5.21
CA ILE A 141 8.97 4.60 4.44
C ILE A 141 9.30 4.39 2.96
N TYR A 142 10.42 3.72 2.66
CA TYR A 142 10.82 3.47 1.27
C TYR A 142 9.83 2.56 0.55
N CYS A 143 9.38 1.49 1.20
CA CYS A 143 8.37 0.60 0.63
C CYS A 143 7.01 1.31 0.44
N TYR A 144 6.61 2.14 1.41
CA TYR A 144 5.43 2.99 1.31
C TYR A 144 5.50 3.93 0.09
N LEU A 145 6.59 4.69 -0.05
CA LEU A 145 6.78 5.63 -1.16
C LEU A 145 6.86 4.91 -2.51
N ALA A 146 7.55 3.77 -2.56
CA ALA A 146 7.69 2.97 -3.77
C ALA A 146 6.37 2.30 -4.21
N SER A 147 5.39 2.14 -3.30
CA SER A 147 4.08 1.54 -3.59
C SER A 147 3.04 2.52 -4.18
N LEU A 148 3.34 3.81 -4.25
CA LEU A 148 2.44 4.85 -4.78
C LEU A 148 1.92 4.60 -6.21
N PRO A 149 2.72 4.07 -7.16
CA PRO A 149 2.23 3.73 -8.50
C PRO A 149 1.15 2.67 -8.49
N VAL A 150 1.31 1.64 -7.65
CA VAL A 150 0.31 0.57 -7.51
C VAL A 150 -0.96 1.14 -6.88
N LEU A 151 -0.84 2.02 -5.88
CA LEU A 151 -1.97 2.75 -5.31
C LEU A 151 -2.72 3.55 -6.37
N ALA A 152 -2.01 4.27 -7.23
CA ALA A 152 -2.61 5.05 -8.32
C ALA A 152 -3.38 4.16 -9.31
N ILE A 153 -2.77 3.05 -9.75
CA ILE A 153 -3.39 2.09 -10.68
C ILE A 153 -4.63 1.45 -10.07
N GLN A 154 -4.53 1.00 -8.82
CA GLN A 154 -5.65 0.38 -8.11
C GLN A 154 -6.80 1.36 -7.88
N GLN A 155 -6.51 2.59 -7.49
CA GLN A 155 -7.51 3.63 -7.34
C GLN A 155 -8.21 3.96 -8.67
N TRP A 156 -7.46 4.03 -9.76
CA TRP A 156 -8.04 4.25 -11.09
C TRP A 156 -8.92 3.07 -11.52
N LEU A 157 -8.46 1.82 -11.37
CA LEU A 157 -9.25 0.64 -11.70
C LEU A 157 -10.54 0.54 -10.86
N SER A 158 -10.44 0.75 -9.54
CA SER A 158 -11.59 0.66 -8.63
C SER A 158 -12.65 1.75 -8.90
N THR A 159 -12.25 2.92 -9.39
CA THR A 159 -13.19 4.00 -9.74
C THR A 159 -13.88 3.77 -11.09
N GLN A 160 -13.21 3.13 -12.06
CA GLN A 160 -13.77 2.90 -13.40
C GLN A 160 -14.65 1.65 -13.49
N LEU A 161 -14.31 0.60 -12.75
CA LEU A 161 -15.00 -0.69 -12.85
C LEU A 161 -16.11 -0.79 -11.80
N GLN A 162 -17.35 -0.96 -12.23
CA GLN A 162 -18.49 -1.20 -11.33
C GLN A 162 -18.33 -2.51 -10.56
N ASN A 163 -17.86 -3.56 -11.24
CA ASN A 163 -17.57 -4.84 -10.59
C ASN A 163 -16.19 -4.81 -9.89
N GLN A 164 -16.22 -4.68 -8.56
CA GLN A 164 -15.02 -4.63 -7.73
C GLN A 164 -14.21 -5.94 -7.69
N ALA A 165 -14.78 -7.07 -8.12
CA ALA A 165 -14.03 -8.32 -8.19
C ALA A 165 -12.84 -8.22 -9.17
N ILE A 166 -12.95 -7.39 -10.22
CA ILE A 166 -11.90 -7.24 -11.24
C ILE A 166 -10.69 -6.46 -10.69
N PRO A 167 -10.84 -5.23 -10.13
CA PRO A 167 -9.74 -4.54 -9.45
C PRO A 167 -9.08 -5.40 -8.36
N ILE A 168 -9.88 -6.09 -7.54
CA ILE A 168 -9.36 -6.94 -6.47
C ILE A 168 -8.51 -8.08 -7.06
N ALA A 169 -9.02 -8.82 -8.04
CA ALA A 169 -8.27 -9.91 -8.65
C ALA A 169 -6.96 -9.43 -9.26
N PHE A 170 -6.98 -8.29 -9.97
CA PHE A 170 -5.80 -7.69 -10.56
C PHE A 170 -4.77 -7.27 -9.50
N GLY A 171 -5.21 -6.64 -8.41
CA GLY A 171 -4.34 -6.23 -7.33
C GLY A 171 -3.76 -7.38 -6.52
N VAL A 172 -4.54 -8.44 -6.29
CA VAL A 172 -4.05 -9.66 -5.63
C VAL A 172 -2.98 -10.34 -6.49
N MET A 173 -3.21 -10.51 -7.80
CA MET A 173 -2.20 -11.08 -8.70
C MET A 173 -0.91 -10.24 -8.72
N GLY A 174 -1.04 -8.92 -8.76
CA GLY A 174 0.09 -8.00 -8.70
C GLY A 174 0.84 -8.04 -7.37
N ALA A 175 0.12 -8.10 -6.25
CA ALA A 175 0.71 -8.26 -4.92
C ALA A 175 1.46 -9.58 -4.84
N MET A 176 0.86 -10.71 -5.25
CA MET A 176 1.53 -12.01 -5.28
C MET A 176 2.79 -11.99 -6.15
N SER A 177 2.72 -11.33 -7.32
CA SER A 177 3.88 -11.19 -8.21
C SER A 177 5.05 -10.48 -7.51
N SER A 178 4.77 -9.46 -6.68
CA SER A 178 5.81 -8.71 -5.96
C SER A 178 6.76 -9.56 -5.10
N LEU A 179 6.31 -10.74 -4.64
CA LEU A 179 7.14 -11.69 -3.89
C LEU A 179 8.30 -12.27 -4.72
N PHE A 180 8.12 -12.34 -6.04
CA PHE A 180 9.07 -12.95 -6.97
C PHE A 180 9.82 -11.92 -7.81
N LEU A 181 9.22 -10.74 -8.05
CA LEU A 181 9.78 -9.72 -8.95
C LEU A 181 11.17 -9.24 -8.51
N ALA A 182 11.40 -9.06 -7.21
CA ALA A 182 12.72 -8.61 -6.72
C ALA A 182 13.83 -9.66 -6.81
N ARG A 183 13.50 -10.92 -7.14
CA ARG A 183 14.48 -12.01 -7.31
C ARG A 183 14.77 -12.32 -8.78
N THR A 184 14.14 -11.60 -9.70
CA THR A 184 14.26 -11.86 -11.13
C THR A 184 15.46 -11.09 -11.69
N GLU A 185 16.28 -11.71 -12.53
CA GLU A 185 17.48 -11.03 -13.11
C GLU A 185 17.16 -10.07 -14.27
N SER A 186 15.88 -9.98 -14.67
CA SER A 186 15.46 -9.20 -15.83
C SER A 186 15.14 -7.75 -15.47
N ASN A 187 15.93 -6.82 -16.01
CA ASN A 187 15.70 -5.37 -15.86
C ASN A 187 14.33 -4.90 -16.38
N VAL A 188 13.77 -5.58 -17.39
CA VAL A 188 12.44 -5.25 -17.93
C VAL A 188 11.35 -5.52 -16.89
N VAL A 189 11.51 -6.60 -16.14
CA VAL A 189 10.57 -7.02 -15.08
C VAL A 189 10.63 -6.03 -13.90
N HIS A 190 11.80 -5.46 -13.62
CA HIS A 190 11.96 -4.43 -12.60
C HIS A 190 11.27 -3.12 -12.93
N MET A 191 11.00 -2.81 -14.20
CA MET A 191 10.25 -1.61 -14.60
C MET A 191 8.75 -1.71 -14.29
N LEU A 192 8.24 -2.88 -13.87
CA LEU A 192 6.85 -3.02 -13.49
C LEU A 192 6.58 -2.29 -12.16
N PRO A 193 5.48 -1.53 -12.03
CA PRO A 193 5.13 -0.81 -10.81
C PRO A 193 5.12 -1.66 -9.53
N TRP A 194 4.76 -2.95 -9.65
CA TRP A 194 4.73 -3.91 -8.56
C TRP A 194 6.11 -4.37 -8.08
N ALA A 195 7.16 -4.15 -8.88
CA ALA A 195 8.54 -4.48 -8.53
C ALA A 195 9.21 -3.38 -7.68
N TYR A 196 8.71 -2.13 -7.72
CA TYR A 196 9.36 -1.02 -7.02
C TYR A 196 9.33 -1.17 -5.50
N ALA A 197 8.19 -1.57 -4.93
CA ALA A 197 8.04 -1.79 -3.49
C ALA A 197 9.05 -2.82 -2.95
N PRO A 198 9.17 -4.05 -3.50
CA PRO A 198 10.17 -5.01 -3.05
C PRO A 198 11.60 -4.67 -3.48
N LEU A 199 11.87 -3.71 -4.38
CA LEU A 199 13.24 -3.28 -4.70
C LEU A 199 13.72 -2.08 -3.86
N SER A 200 12.82 -1.43 -3.12
CA SER A 200 13.09 -0.21 -2.34
C SER A 200 13.78 -0.43 -0.98
N THR A 201 14.18 -1.65 -0.66
CA THR A 201 14.76 -2.01 0.64
C THR A 201 16.16 -1.43 0.83
N PRO A 202 16.52 -0.85 1.99
CA PRO A 202 17.91 -0.44 2.29
C PRO A 202 18.92 -1.58 2.32
N LEU A 203 18.47 -2.84 2.23
CA LEU A 203 19.35 -4.02 2.09
C LEU A 203 19.99 -4.12 0.70
N LEU A 204 19.43 -3.44 -0.31
CA LEU A 204 19.96 -3.41 -1.68
C LEU A 204 20.70 -2.09 -1.91
N ASP A 205 21.84 -2.13 -2.60
CA ASP A 205 22.67 -0.93 -2.81
C ASP A 205 21.93 0.16 -3.62
N GLU A 206 21.19 -0.23 -4.66
CA GLU A 206 20.49 0.70 -5.55
C GLU A 206 19.00 0.91 -5.21
N HIS A 207 18.65 0.92 -3.93
CA HIS A 207 17.25 1.02 -3.49
C HIS A 207 16.62 2.41 -3.72
N MET A 208 17.42 3.48 -3.70
CA MET A 208 16.95 4.86 -3.84
C MET A 208 16.33 5.17 -5.20
N GLN A 209 16.87 4.60 -6.30
CA GLN A 209 16.30 4.81 -7.64
C GLN A 209 14.85 4.31 -7.71
N TRP A 210 14.55 3.16 -7.10
CA TRP A 210 13.20 2.57 -7.10
C TRP A 210 12.22 3.39 -6.26
N VAL A 211 12.69 3.96 -5.14
CA VAL A 211 11.90 4.92 -4.36
C VAL A 211 11.58 6.16 -5.19
N CYS A 212 12.59 6.77 -5.82
CA CYS A 212 12.39 7.96 -6.65
C CYS A 212 11.48 7.68 -7.85
N MET A 213 11.70 6.58 -8.57
CA MET A 213 10.83 6.15 -9.68
C MET A 213 9.40 5.90 -9.20
N GLY A 214 9.23 5.26 -8.05
CA GLY A 214 7.92 5.02 -7.44
C GLY A 214 7.18 6.32 -7.10
N VAL A 215 7.86 7.30 -6.50
CA VAL A 215 7.25 8.60 -6.19
C VAL A 215 6.88 9.36 -7.46
N ILE A 216 7.81 9.46 -8.43
CA ILE A 216 7.59 10.22 -9.68
C ILE A 216 6.47 9.59 -10.49
N SER A 217 6.54 8.28 -10.74
CA SER A 217 5.50 7.57 -11.50
C SER A 217 4.17 7.53 -10.74
N GLY A 218 4.19 7.42 -9.41
CA GLY A 218 3.00 7.45 -8.58
C GLY A 218 2.26 8.78 -8.69
N ILE A 219 2.96 9.91 -8.54
CA ILE A 219 2.38 11.24 -8.70
C ILE A 219 1.82 11.43 -10.11
N ALA A 220 2.60 11.04 -11.14
CA ALA A 220 2.17 11.14 -12.54
C ALA A 220 0.90 10.32 -12.81
N LEU A 221 0.82 9.09 -12.31
CA LEU A 221 -0.35 8.22 -12.48
C LEU A 221 -1.57 8.70 -11.70
N ILE A 222 -1.39 9.27 -10.50
CA ILE A 222 -2.50 9.88 -9.74
C ILE A 222 -3.08 11.06 -10.53
N ILE A 223 -2.24 11.94 -11.08
CA ILE A 223 -2.67 13.08 -11.89
C ILE A 223 -3.36 12.60 -13.16
N ALA A 224 -2.77 11.63 -13.88
CA ALA A 224 -3.36 11.05 -15.09
C ALA A 224 -4.72 10.40 -14.81
N GLY A 225 -4.84 9.64 -13.71
CA GLY A 225 -6.09 9.04 -13.26
C GLY A 225 -7.16 10.09 -12.93
N ALA A 226 -6.78 11.17 -12.25
CA ALA A 226 -7.69 12.28 -11.94
C ALA A 226 -8.19 13.00 -13.21
N LEU A 227 -7.30 13.27 -14.16
CA LEU A 227 -7.62 13.89 -15.44
C LEU A 227 -8.54 13.00 -16.29
N HIS A 228 -8.25 11.70 -16.35
CA HIS A 228 -9.10 10.73 -17.04
C HIS A 228 -10.50 10.70 -16.40
N PHE A 229 -10.58 10.54 -15.07
CA PHE A 229 -11.84 10.51 -14.33
C PHE A 229 -12.68 11.78 -14.53
N ALA A 230 -12.03 12.95 -14.68
CA ALA A 230 -12.74 14.19 -14.97
C ALA A 230 -13.40 14.22 -16.36
N ARG A 231 -12.82 13.49 -17.33
CA ARG A 231 -13.32 13.41 -18.72
C ARG A 231 -14.27 12.24 -18.95
N SER A 232 -14.18 11.18 -18.14
CA SER A 232 -15.04 10.00 -18.27
C SER A 232 -16.51 10.36 -18.01
N GLU A 233 -17.40 9.90 -18.89
CA GLU A 233 -18.82 9.86 -18.61
C GLU A 233 -19.08 8.76 -17.58
N VAL A 234 -19.55 9.16 -16.40
CA VAL A 234 -19.80 8.23 -15.30
C VAL A 234 -21.12 7.50 -15.58
N GLN A 235 -21.03 6.23 -15.98
CA GLN A 235 -22.15 5.37 -16.36
C GLN A 235 -23.05 4.96 -15.19
#